data_AF-G1SVT4-F1
#
_entry.id   AF-G1SVT4-F1
#
_cell.length_a   1.000
_cell.length_b   1.000
_cell.length_c   1.000
_cell.angle_alpha   90.00
_cell.angle_beta   90.00
_cell.angle_gamma   90.00
#
_symmetry.space_group_name_H-M   'P 1'
#
loop_
_entity.id
_entity.type
_entity.pdbx_description
1 polymer ?
#
loop_
_entity_poly.entity_id
_entity_poly.type
_entity_poly.pdbx_seq_one_letter_code
_entity_poly.pdbx_strand_id
1 'polypeptide(L)'
;MGAKAAPPSSRPFPSSRWQPRRQSGHSARGTLGAEERPRDRGRTGRGGAGPGGAAGVAVTAGVCGSQGVGPAGGCVAMPELAVQKVVVHPLVLLSVVDHFNRIGKVGNQKRVVGVLLGSWQKKVLDVSNSFAVPFDEDDKDDSVWFLDHDYLENMYGMFKKVNARERIVGWYHTGPKLHKNDIAINELMKRYCPNSVLVIIDVKPKDLGLPTEAYISVEEVHDDGTPTSKTFEHVTSEIGAEEAEEVGVEHLLRDIKDTTVGTLSQRITNQVHGLKGLNSKLLDIRGYLEKVATGKLPISHQIIYQLQDVFNLLPDVSLQEFVKAFYLNSSGPWSPCTTSSTTRLPTGMQRRKKGRRKKRAKRIGKMTKRKRKTRKRVT
;
A
#
# COMPACT_ATOMS: atom_id res chain seq x y z
N MET A 1 48.88 22.74 41.08
CA MET A 1 48.24 23.94 40.48
C MET A 1 47.51 23.47 39.23
N GLY A 2 46.19 23.50 39.06
CA GLY A 2 45.05 23.78 39.91
C GLY A 2 43.85 23.27 39.09
N ALA A 3 43.15 22.26 39.60
CA ALA A 3 41.91 21.77 38.99
C ALA A 3 40.75 22.68 39.44
N LYS A 4 39.95 23.13 38.48
CA LYS A 4 38.72 23.93 38.63
C LYS A 4 37.70 23.31 37.66
N ALA A 5 36.41 23.18 37.91
CA ALA A 5 35.56 23.22 39.10
C ALA A 5 34.19 22.72 38.57
N ALA A 6 33.60 21.70 39.20
CA ALA A 6 32.24 21.25 38.92
C ALA A 6 31.28 21.87 39.95
N PRO A 7 30.12 22.43 39.56
CA PRO A 7 29.10 22.91 40.50
C PRO A 7 28.06 21.81 40.85
N PRO A 8 27.26 22.00 41.92
CA PRO A 8 26.98 20.95 42.89
C PRO A 8 25.60 20.28 42.78
N SER A 9 25.52 19.16 43.48
CA SER A 9 24.35 18.33 43.80
C SER A 9 23.20 19.08 44.49
N SER A 10 21.95 18.75 44.11
CA SER A 10 20.77 18.83 44.98
C SER A 10 20.12 17.45 45.09
N ARG A 11 19.92 17.02 46.34
CA ARG A 11 19.34 15.73 46.75
C ARG A 11 17.81 15.73 46.64
N PRO A 12 17.18 14.54 46.61
CA PRO A 12 15.74 14.38 46.40
C PRO A 12 14.95 14.56 47.70
N PHE A 13 13.72 15.08 47.61
CA PHE A 13 12.71 14.97 48.66
C PHE A 13 11.53 14.10 48.20
N PRO A 14 10.96 13.25 49.08
CA PRO A 14 9.94 12.27 48.74
C PRO A 14 8.52 12.73 49.12
N SER A 15 7.53 12.26 48.37
CA SER A 15 6.09 12.08 48.71
C SER A 15 5.36 12.03 47.36
N SER A 16 4.37 11.19 47.08
CA SER A 16 3.43 10.51 47.92
C SER A 16 2.92 9.26 47.18
N ARG A 17 2.85 8.19 47.95
CA ARG A 17 2.11 6.94 47.76
C ARG A 17 0.67 7.21 47.32
N TRP A 18 0.26 6.65 46.17
CA TRP A 18 -1.14 6.31 45.87
C TRP A 18 -1.20 4.99 45.08
N GLN A 19 -1.45 3.91 45.82
CA GLN A 19 -2.01 2.64 45.31
C GLN A 19 -3.54 2.72 45.45
N PRO A 20 -4.33 2.17 44.53
CA PRO A 20 -5.67 1.72 44.85
C PRO A 20 -5.60 0.32 45.46
N ARG A 21 -6.07 0.25 46.69
CA ARG A 21 -6.17 -0.90 47.56
C ARG A 21 -7.27 -1.85 47.06
N ARG A 22 -6.96 -3.15 47.03
CA ARG A 22 -7.95 -4.23 47.14
C ARG A 22 -8.82 -3.98 48.37
N GLN A 23 -10.14 -4.13 48.24
CA GLN A 23 -11.03 -4.44 49.35
C GLN A 23 -11.76 -5.74 49.06
N SER A 24 -11.62 -6.66 50.01
CA SER A 24 -12.38 -7.88 50.19
C SER A 24 -13.41 -7.66 51.31
N GLY A 25 -14.60 -8.25 51.20
CA GLY A 25 -15.41 -8.60 52.38
C GLY A 25 -16.94 -8.55 52.23
N HIS A 26 -17.52 -9.72 51.89
CA HIS A 26 -18.80 -10.31 52.37
C HIS A 26 -20.15 -9.59 52.07
N SER A 27 -21.31 -10.23 51.83
CA SER A 27 -21.81 -11.58 52.15
C SER A 27 -23.06 -11.97 51.30
N ALA A 28 -23.18 -13.28 51.00
CA ALA A 28 -24.38 -14.15 50.94
C ALA A 28 -25.59 -13.89 50.01
N ARG A 29 -25.78 -14.81 49.04
CA ARG A 29 -26.92 -15.78 48.86
C ARG A 29 -26.67 -16.56 47.55
N GLY A 30 -26.46 -17.89 47.59
CA GLY A 30 -27.46 -18.94 47.34
C GLY A 30 -27.84 -19.02 45.84
N THR A 31 -27.69 -20.08 45.06
CA THR A 31 -27.83 -21.53 45.29
C THR A 31 -27.45 -22.30 44.01
N LEU A 32 -26.80 -23.47 44.20
CA LEU A 32 -26.95 -24.75 43.47
C LEU A 32 -26.74 -24.83 41.93
N GLY A 33 -25.85 -25.75 41.54
CA GLY A 33 -25.79 -26.31 40.18
C GLY A 33 -24.49 -27.06 39.90
N ALA A 34 -24.31 -28.22 40.53
CA ALA A 34 -23.20 -29.13 40.25
C ALA A 34 -23.52 -30.08 39.08
N GLU A 35 -22.46 -30.36 38.35
CA GLU A 35 -22.22 -31.26 37.23
C GLU A 35 -22.63 -32.72 37.49
N GLU A 36 -23.26 -33.40 36.52
CA GLU A 36 -23.01 -34.83 36.24
C GLU A 36 -23.65 -35.34 34.91
N ARG A 37 -22.76 -35.79 34.02
CA ARG A 37 -22.77 -36.93 33.06
C ARG A 37 -24.03 -37.35 32.26
N PRO A 38 -23.84 -37.76 30.99
CA PRO A 38 -24.91 -38.30 30.14
C PRO A 38 -25.22 -39.77 30.47
N ARG A 39 -26.51 -40.13 30.47
CA ARG A 39 -26.98 -41.51 30.58
C ARG A 39 -27.14 -42.16 29.22
N ASP A 40 -26.44 -43.27 29.12
CA ASP A 40 -26.58 -44.37 28.20
C ASP A 40 -27.99 -44.99 28.23
N ARG A 41 -28.54 -45.30 27.06
CA ARG A 41 -29.63 -46.28 26.86
C ARG A 41 -29.46 -46.93 25.49
N GLY A 42 -28.83 -48.10 25.51
CA GLY A 42 -28.91 -49.04 24.41
C GLY A 42 -30.33 -49.59 24.20
N ARG A 43 -30.67 -49.86 22.94
CA ARG A 43 -31.58 -50.94 22.59
C ARG A 43 -31.15 -51.57 21.26
N THR A 44 -30.55 -52.74 21.43
CA THR A 44 -30.50 -53.92 20.59
C THR A 44 -31.38 -53.96 19.32
N GLY A 45 -30.75 -54.40 18.23
CA GLY A 45 -31.42 -54.93 17.03
C GLY A 45 -30.42 -55.57 16.05
N ARG A 46 -30.25 -56.89 16.16
CA ARG A 46 -29.64 -57.84 15.18
C ARG A 46 -30.02 -57.46 13.73
N GLY A 47 -29.22 -57.65 12.67
CA GLY A 47 -28.20 -58.64 12.32
C GLY A 47 -28.53 -59.15 10.91
N GLY A 48 -27.54 -59.24 10.00
CA GLY A 48 -27.75 -59.80 8.66
C GLY A 48 -26.69 -59.38 7.65
N ALA A 49 -25.57 -60.10 7.63
CA ALA A 49 -24.57 -60.06 6.57
C ALA A 49 -24.87 -61.14 5.51
N GLY A 50 -24.53 -60.86 4.25
CA GLY A 50 -24.59 -61.82 3.14
C GLY A 50 -24.03 -61.19 1.85
N PRO A 51 -22.95 -61.75 1.25
CA PRO A 51 -22.22 -61.15 0.12
C PRO A 51 -22.52 -61.85 -1.23
N GLY A 52 -22.08 -61.25 -2.33
CA GLY A 52 -21.82 -61.98 -3.58
C GLY A 52 -22.28 -61.26 -4.85
N GLY A 53 -21.38 -61.16 -5.84
CA GLY A 53 -21.74 -60.76 -7.20
C GLY A 53 -20.60 -60.15 -8.01
N ALA A 54 -19.58 -60.95 -8.32
CA ALA A 54 -18.57 -60.64 -9.34
C ALA A 54 -19.10 -61.00 -10.75
N ALA A 55 -18.86 -60.13 -11.73
CA ALA A 55 -18.72 -60.38 -13.18
C ALA A 55 -18.45 -59.02 -13.82
N GLY A 56 -17.60 -58.81 -14.82
CA GLY A 56 -16.90 -59.71 -15.71
C GLY A 56 -16.43 -58.85 -16.89
N VAL A 57 -15.19 -59.08 -17.29
CA VAL A 57 -14.43 -58.40 -18.34
C VAL A 57 -15.06 -58.57 -19.72
N ALA A 58 -14.99 -57.55 -20.58
CA ALA A 58 -15.03 -57.72 -22.02
C ALA A 58 -14.12 -56.70 -22.73
N VAL A 59 -12.96 -57.20 -23.15
CA VAL A 59 -12.08 -56.61 -24.15
C VAL A 59 -12.63 -57.01 -25.52
N THR A 60 -12.80 -56.07 -26.45
CA THR A 60 -12.67 -56.36 -27.88
C THR A 60 -11.99 -55.18 -28.59
N ALA A 61 -10.96 -55.52 -29.35
CA ALA A 61 -10.25 -54.67 -30.28
C ALA A 61 -11.00 -54.63 -31.62
N GLY A 62 -10.95 -53.49 -32.31
CA GLY A 62 -11.47 -53.33 -33.66
C GLY A 62 -10.90 -52.06 -34.29
N VAL A 63 -10.24 -52.24 -35.43
CA VAL A 63 -9.26 -51.36 -36.06
C VAL A 63 -9.87 -50.52 -37.20
N CYS A 64 -9.31 -49.31 -37.38
CA CYS A 64 -9.17 -48.50 -38.61
C CYS A 64 -10.42 -47.84 -39.24
N GLY A 65 -10.27 -46.55 -39.59
CA GLY A 65 -11.16 -45.84 -40.49
C GLY A 65 -10.97 -44.31 -40.45
N SER A 66 -10.01 -43.81 -41.22
CA SER A 66 -9.74 -42.40 -41.50
C SER A 66 -10.93 -41.62 -42.07
N GLN A 67 -11.13 -40.38 -41.60
CA GLN A 67 -11.22 -39.13 -42.39
C GLN A 67 -11.74 -37.98 -41.50
N GLY A 68 -11.03 -36.84 -41.52
CA GLY A 68 -11.29 -35.71 -40.63
C GLY A 68 -12.47 -34.83 -41.07
N VAL A 69 -12.83 -33.88 -40.19
CA VAL A 69 -12.87 -32.42 -40.41
C VAL A 69 -13.54 -31.77 -39.18
N GLY A 70 -12.88 -30.78 -38.57
CA GLY A 70 -13.49 -29.80 -37.66
C GLY A 70 -12.86 -29.73 -36.26
N PRO A 71 -12.26 -28.59 -35.85
CA PRO A 71 -11.64 -28.48 -34.54
C PRO A 71 -12.75 -28.27 -33.50
N ALA A 72 -13.01 -29.28 -32.68
CA ALA A 72 -13.65 -29.07 -31.40
C ALA A 72 -12.64 -28.29 -30.55
N GLY A 73 -12.90 -26.99 -30.40
CA GLY A 73 -12.14 -26.10 -29.54
C GLY A 73 -12.11 -26.66 -28.13
N GLY A 74 -11.00 -27.30 -27.79
CA GLY A 74 -10.59 -27.51 -26.41
C GLY A 74 -10.32 -26.14 -25.81
N CYS A 75 -11.28 -25.64 -25.04
CA CYS A 75 -11.07 -24.55 -24.10
C CYS A 75 -10.02 -25.01 -23.08
N VAL A 76 -8.75 -24.76 -23.39
CA VAL A 76 -7.70 -24.70 -22.38
C VAL A 76 -8.08 -23.52 -21.49
N ALA A 77 -8.62 -23.81 -20.31
CA ALA A 77 -8.85 -22.80 -19.29
C ALA A 77 -7.50 -22.25 -18.86
N MET A 78 -7.08 -21.13 -19.44
CA MET A 78 -6.02 -20.30 -18.87
C MET A 78 -6.48 -19.83 -17.49
N PRO A 79 -5.66 -19.89 -16.43
CA PRO A 79 -5.81 -18.92 -15.36
C PRO A 79 -5.14 -17.62 -15.83
N GLU A 80 -5.72 -16.95 -16.84
CA GLU A 80 -5.31 -15.60 -17.22
C GLU A 80 -5.90 -14.61 -16.21
N LEU A 81 -5.28 -14.51 -15.05
CA LEU A 81 -5.50 -13.42 -14.10
C LEU A 81 -4.14 -12.92 -13.58
N ALA A 82 -3.22 -12.61 -14.51
CA ALA A 82 -2.07 -11.79 -14.18
C ALA A 82 -2.59 -10.44 -13.65
N VAL A 83 -2.33 -10.16 -12.36
CA VAL A 83 -2.64 -8.85 -11.76
C VAL A 83 -1.84 -7.82 -12.55
N GLN A 84 -2.49 -6.89 -13.23
CA GLN A 84 -1.76 -5.84 -13.92
C GLN A 84 -1.41 -4.69 -12.97
N LYS A 85 -2.32 -4.39 -12.06
CA LYS A 85 -2.16 -3.31 -11.08
C LYS A 85 -2.89 -3.61 -9.78
N VAL A 86 -2.32 -3.10 -8.69
CA VAL A 86 -2.89 -3.19 -7.34
C VAL A 86 -3.26 -1.80 -6.87
N VAL A 87 -4.53 -1.60 -6.53
CA VAL A 87 -5.05 -0.39 -5.92
C VAL A 87 -5.13 -0.63 -4.41
N VAL A 88 -4.40 0.17 -3.63
CA VAL A 88 -4.41 0.08 -2.17
C VAL A 88 -5.18 1.26 -1.60
N HIS A 89 -6.23 1.00 -0.83
CA HIS A 89 -6.97 2.04 -0.14
C HIS A 89 -6.20 2.63 1.06
N PRO A 90 -6.25 3.96 1.30
CA PRO A 90 -5.65 4.60 2.46
C PRO A 90 -6.06 3.99 3.81
N LEU A 91 -7.27 3.42 3.90
CA LEU A 91 -7.75 2.72 5.09
C LEU A 91 -6.84 1.56 5.49
N VAL A 92 -6.35 0.79 4.52
CA VAL A 92 -5.45 -0.35 4.75
C VAL A 92 -4.13 0.14 5.35
N LEU A 93 -3.57 1.22 4.80
CA LEU A 93 -2.33 1.81 5.30
C LEU A 93 -2.48 2.29 6.74
N LEU A 94 -3.60 2.93 7.06
CA LEU A 94 -3.89 3.37 8.44
C LEU A 94 -4.01 2.18 9.40
N SER A 95 -4.70 1.12 8.99
CA SER A 95 -4.85 -0.11 9.78
C SER A 95 -3.49 -0.77 10.04
N VAL A 96 -2.62 -0.85 9.04
CA VAL A 96 -1.27 -1.42 9.18
C VAL A 96 -0.43 -0.63 10.19
N VAL A 97 -0.48 0.70 10.12
CA VAL A 97 0.21 1.58 11.09
C VAL A 97 -0.34 1.40 12.50
N ASP A 98 -1.67 1.23 12.65
CA ASP A 98 -2.29 0.93 13.94
C ASP A 98 -1.84 -0.43 14.50
N HIS A 99 -1.81 -1.48 13.67
CA HIS A 99 -1.33 -2.80 14.06
C HIS A 99 0.13 -2.75 14.53
N PHE A 100 0.99 -2.04 13.79
CA PHE A 100 2.38 -1.82 14.19
C PHE A 100 2.50 -1.11 15.55
N ASN A 101 1.68 -0.07 15.79
CA ASN A 101 1.68 0.66 17.05
C ASN A 101 1.17 -0.17 18.24
N ARG A 102 0.24 -1.12 18.02
CA ARG A 102 -0.25 -2.02 19.07
C ARG A 102 0.83 -2.99 19.51
N ILE A 103 1.52 -3.62 18.55
CA ILE A 103 2.59 -4.58 18.82
C ILE A 103 3.83 -3.87 19.40
N GLY A 104 4.14 -2.67 18.91
CA GLY A 104 5.24 -1.85 19.42
C GLY A 104 5.15 -1.51 20.91
N LYS A 105 3.96 -1.48 21.51
CA LYS A 105 3.76 -1.28 22.96
C LYS A 105 4.12 -2.50 23.80
N VAL A 106 4.07 -3.69 23.23
CA VAL A 106 4.36 -4.97 23.90
C VAL A 106 5.87 -5.23 23.97
N GLY A 107 6.69 -4.40 23.32
CA GLY A 107 8.15 -4.39 23.45
C GLY A 107 8.89 -5.22 22.41
N ASN A 108 8.19 -6.01 21.60
CA ASN A 108 8.78 -6.77 20.49
C ASN A 108 8.56 -6.00 19.18
N GLN A 109 9.60 -5.34 18.65
CA GLN A 109 9.55 -4.66 17.34
C GLN A 109 9.72 -5.69 16.20
N LYS A 110 8.90 -6.74 16.21
CA LYS A 110 8.86 -7.75 15.13
C LYS A 110 8.01 -7.24 13.98
N ARG A 111 8.22 -7.80 12.79
CA ARG A 111 7.38 -7.50 11.63
C ARG A 111 5.96 -7.97 11.88
N VAL A 112 5.00 -7.15 11.49
CA VAL A 112 3.57 -7.45 11.57
C VAL A 112 3.17 -8.10 10.27
N VAL A 113 2.49 -9.24 10.36
CA VAL A 113 1.87 -9.91 9.21
C VAL A 113 0.36 -9.79 9.35
N GLY A 114 -0.32 -9.57 8.22
CA GLY A 114 -1.76 -9.56 8.20
C GLY A 114 -2.32 -9.97 6.86
N VAL A 115 -3.62 -10.20 6.84
CA VAL A 115 -4.36 -10.66 5.66
C VAL A 115 -4.98 -9.45 4.98
N LEU A 116 -4.87 -9.42 3.66
CA LEU A 116 -5.51 -8.41 2.81
C LEU A 116 -6.86 -8.92 2.33
N LEU A 117 -7.86 -8.06 2.51
CA LEU A 117 -9.20 -8.25 2.02
C LEU A 117 -9.47 -7.26 0.89
N GLY A 118 -10.15 -7.75 -0.14
CA GLY A 118 -10.42 -6.95 -1.30
C GLY A 118 -11.38 -7.62 -2.25
N SER A 119 -11.47 -7.02 -3.42
CA SER A 119 -12.25 -7.53 -4.53
C SER A 119 -11.39 -7.56 -5.79
N TRP A 120 -11.65 -8.57 -6.60
CA TRP A 120 -10.99 -8.67 -7.90
C TRP A 120 -11.87 -8.07 -8.98
N GLN A 121 -11.44 -6.96 -9.57
CA GLN A 121 -12.14 -6.32 -10.69
C GLN A 121 -11.36 -6.55 -11.99
N LYS A 122 -11.76 -7.59 -12.76
CA LYS A 122 -11.16 -7.97 -14.06
C LYS A 122 -9.66 -8.28 -13.99
N LYS A 123 -8.78 -7.27 -14.11
CA LYS A 123 -7.30 -7.38 -14.06
C LYS A 123 -6.68 -6.44 -13.02
N VAL A 124 -7.52 -5.77 -12.25
CA VAL A 124 -7.17 -4.79 -11.22
C VAL A 124 -7.54 -5.39 -9.89
N LEU A 125 -6.55 -5.52 -9.01
CA LEU A 125 -6.80 -5.91 -7.64
C LEU A 125 -7.12 -4.67 -6.83
N ASP A 126 -8.28 -4.66 -6.18
CA ASP A 126 -8.71 -3.57 -5.31
C ASP A 126 -8.66 -4.03 -3.85
N VAL A 127 -7.80 -3.40 -3.06
CA VAL A 127 -7.53 -3.75 -1.66
C VAL A 127 -8.24 -2.74 -0.76
N SER A 128 -9.40 -3.15 -0.25
CA SER A 128 -10.28 -2.28 0.53
C SER A 128 -10.00 -2.34 2.02
N ASN A 129 -9.74 -3.53 2.56
CA ASN A 129 -9.63 -3.74 4.01
C ASN A 129 -8.50 -4.70 4.37
N SER A 130 -8.11 -4.72 5.64
CA SER A 130 -7.06 -5.60 6.14
C SER A 130 -7.22 -5.85 7.63
N PHE A 131 -6.73 -6.99 8.11
CA PHE A 131 -6.64 -7.28 9.54
C PHE A 131 -5.30 -7.95 9.83
N ALA A 132 -4.77 -7.72 11.03
CA ALA A 132 -3.55 -8.38 11.48
C ALA A 132 -3.87 -9.77 12.03
N VAL A 133 -2.96 -10.70 11.81
CA VAL A 133 -3.01 -12.06 12.38
C VAL A 133 -1.86 -12.17 13.38
N PRO A 134 -2.07 -12.80 14.55
CA PRO A 134 -0.98 -13.11 15.47
C PRO A 134 0.10 -13.90 14.74
N PHE A 135 1.30 -13.34 14.71
CA PHE A 135 2.43 -13.86 13.95
C PHE A 135 3.67 -13.78 14.81
N ASP A 136 4.34 -14.92 14.98
CA ASP A 136 5.56 -15.04 15.74
C ASP A 136 6.64 -15.72 14.87
N GLU A 137 7.80 -15.09 14.85
CA GLU A 137 9.02 -15.64 14.25
C GLU A 137 10.06 -15.84 15.33
N ASP A 138 10.84 -16.91 15.22
CA ASP A 138 12.02 -17.06 16.04
C ASP A 138 13.12 -16.12 15.56
N ASP A 139 13.83 -15.49 16.49
CA ASP A 139 14.95 -14.59 16.19
C ASP A 139 16.24 -15.38 15.91
N LYS A 140 16.28 -16.68 16.27
CA LYS A 140 17.45 -17.56 16.07
C LYS A 140 17.40 -18.31 14.75
N ASP A 141 16.23 -18.82 14.40
CA ASP A 141 15.98 -19.61 13.21
C ASP A 141 14.91 -18.93 12.36
N ASP A 142 15.34 -18.17 11.35
CA ASP A 142 14.42 -17.45 10.46
C ASP A 142 13.37 -18.39 9.83
N SER A 143 13.69 -19.64 9.57
CA SER A 143 12.78 -20.58 8.89
C SER A 143 11.56 -20.99 9.73
N VAL A 144 11.57 -20.77 11.05
CA VAL A 144 10.49 -21.17 11.95
C VAL A 144 9.56 -19.99 12.21
N TRP A 145 8.33 -20.10 11.73
CA TRP A 145 7.30 -19.09 11.89
C TRP A 145 5.96 -19.75 12.21
N PHE A 146 5.13 -19.04 12.97
CA PHE A 146 3.81 -19.49 13.38
C PHE A 146 2.75 -18.51 12.91
N LEU A 147 1.69 -19.07 12.31
CA LEU A 147 0.50 -18.33 11.90
C LEU A 147 -0.74 -19.09 12.38
N ASP A 148 -1.64 -18.39 13.06
CA ASP A 148 -2.88 -18.98 13.55
C ASP A 148 -3.95 -19.05 12.43
N HIS A 149 -4.24 -20.27 11.96
CA HIS A 149 -5.26 -20.52 10.93
C HIS A 149 -6.69 -20.41 11.46
N ASP A 150 -6.93 -20.80 12.72
CA ASP A 150 -8.27 -20.76 13.31
C ASP A 150 -8.71 -19.30 13.50
N TYR A 151 -7.79 -18.45 13.96
CA TYR A 151 -8.04 -17.01 14.01
C TYR A 151 -8.36 -16.43 12.63
N LEU A 152 -7.58 -16.80 11.60
CA LEU A 152 -7.79 -16.32 10.23
C LEU A 152 -9.17 -16.70 9.71
N GLU A 153 -9.57 -17.97 9.83
CA GLU A 153 -10.86 -18.46 9.32
C GLU A 153 -12.04 -17.87 10.09
N ASN A 154 -11.95 -17.76 11.41
CA ASN A 154 -12.99 -17.16 12.24
C ASN A 154 -13.19 -15.67 11.93
N MET A 155 -12.08 -14.91 11.84
CA MET A 155 -12.15 -13.48 11.48
C MET A 155 -12.63 -13.29 10.06
N TYR A 156 -12.13 -14.07 9.10
CA TYR A 156 -12.62 -14.02 7.72
C TYR A 156 -14.13 -14.34 7.66
N GLY A 157 -14.59 -15.34 8.42
CA GLY A 157 -16.01 -15.67 8.53
C GLY A 157 -16.86 -14.53 9.06
N MET A 158 -16.35 -13.71 9.98
CA MET A 158 -17.04 -12.50 10.46
C MET A 158 -17.07 -11.40 9.39
N PHE A 159 -15.94 -11.10 8.76
CA PHE A 159 -15.88 -10.10 7.68
C PHE A 159 -16.77 -10.49 6.50
N LYS A 160 -16.82 -11.78 6.16
CA LYS A 160 -17.68 -12.29 5.09
C LYS A 160 -19.17 -12.14 5.38
N LYS A 161 -19.57 -12.26 6.65
CA LYS A 161 -20.95 -12.03 7.10
C LYS A 161 -21.35 -10.56 7.03
N VAL A 162 -20.43 -9.65 7.36
CA VAL A 162 -20.68 -8.20 7.30
C VAL A 162 -20.66 -7.71 5.85
N ASN A 163 -19.68 -8.13 5.06
CA ASN A 163 -19.54 -7.77 3.67
C ASN A 163 -19.24 -9.00 2.80
N ALA A 164 -20.25 -9.47 2.07
CA ALA A 164 -20.11 -10.63 1.18
C ALA A 164 -19.27 -10.34 -0.08
N ARG A 165 -18.99 -9.06 -0.40
CA ARG A 165 -18.17 -8.70 -1.57
C ARG A 165 -16.68 -8.91 -1.31
N GLU A 166 -16.24 -8.67 -0.09
CA GLU A 166 -14.84 -8.86 0.31
C GLU A 166 -14.46 -10.33 0.32
N ARG A 167 -13.27 -10.60 -0.20
CA ARG A 167 -12.60 -11.89 -0.19
C ARG A 167 -11.15 -11.69 0.22
N ILE A 168 -10.52 -12.76 0.68
CA ILE A 168 -9.08 -12.75 0.85
C ILE A 168 -8.47 -12.56 -0.55
N VAL A 169 -7.49 -11.69 -0.66
CA VAL A 169 -6.78 -11.42 -1.92
C VAL A 169 -5.28 -11.64 -1.80
N GLY A 170 -4.78 -11.67 -0.57
CA GLY A 170 -3.37 -11.83 -0.30
C GLY A 170 -3.06 -11.48 1.14
N TRP A 171 -1.83 -11.09 1.37
CA TRP A 171 -1.33 -10.76 2.70
C TRP A 171 -0.31 -9.63 2.61
N TYR A 172 -0.07 -8.97 3.72
CA TYR A 172 0.91 -7.91 3.82
C TYR A 172 1.83 -8.19 4.99
N HIS A 173 3.02 -7.60 4.93
CA HIS A 173 3.87 -7.51 6.10
C HIS A 173 4.52 -6.14 6.23
N THR A 174 4.77 -5.72 7.46
CA THR A 174 5.52 -4.51 7.76
C THR A 174 6.99 -4.85 7.89
N GLY A 175 7.76 -4.67 6.81
CA GLY A 175 9.21 -4.91 6.86
C GLY A 175 9.89 -4.12 5.75
N PRO A 176 11.07 -3.53 5.99
CA PRO A 176 11.76 -2.75 4.96
C PRO A 176 12.38 -3.64 3.87
N LYS A 177 12.46 -4.97 4.09
CA LYS A 177 13.05 -5.93 3.16
C LYS A 177 12.28 -7.25 3.18
N LEU A 178 12.23 -7.89 2.01
CA LEU A 178 11.73 -9.24 1.80
C LEU A 178 12.66 -10.27 2.47
N HIS A 179 12.08 -11.27 3.12
CA HIS A 179 12.78 -12.41 3.74
C HIS A 179 12.54 -13.69 2.94
N LYS A 180 13.44 -14.67 3.08
CA LYS A 180 13.30 -15.97 2.39
C LYS A 180 12.03 -16.72 2.83
N ASN A 181 11.60 -16.52 4.07
CA ASN A 181 10.41 -17.14 4.64
C ASN A 181 9.11 -16.73 3.95
N ASP A 182 9.11 -15.56 3.30
CA ASP A 182 7.91 -15.01 2.67
C ASP A 182 7.42 -15.89 1.52
N ILE A 183 8.32 -16.66 0.90
CA ILE A 183 7.97 -17.68 -0.10
C ILE A 183 7.10 -18.78 0.54
N ALA A 184 7.49 -19.28 1.71
CA ALA A 184 6.77 -20.33 2.43
C ALA A 184 5.42 -19.83 2.97
N ILE A 185 5.38 -18.60 3.51
CA ILE A 185 4.14 -17.98 3.98
C ILE A 185 3.17 -17.79 2.81
N ASN A 186 3.67 -17.36 1.66
CA ASN A 186 2.83 -17.17 0.49
C ASN A 186 2.28 -18.50 -0.06
N GLU A 187 3.06 -19.59 -0.01
CA GLU A 187 2.59 -20.91 -0.37
C GLU A 187 1.49 -21.43 0.56
N LEU A 188 1.54 -21.08 1.84
CA LEU A 188 0.44 -21.33 2.75
C LEU A 188 -0.81 -20.54 2.35
N MET A 189 -0.66 -19.25 2.07
CA MET A 189 -1.77 -18.38 1.67
C MET A 189 -2.38 -18.78 0.32
N LYS A 190 -1.60 -19.43 -0.56
CA LYS A 190 -2.11 -19.99 -1.84
C LYS A 190 -3.25 -21.00 -1.65
N ARG A 191 -3.34 -21.66 -0.48
CA ARG A 191 -4.46 -22.57 -0.15
C ARG A 191 -5.79 -21.82 -0.03
N TYR A 192 -5.77 -20.59 0.46
CA TYR A 192 -6.94 -19.74 0.59
C TYR A 192 -7.21 -18.95 -0.70
N CYS A 193 -6.17 -18.55 -1.41
CA CYS A 193 -6.26 -17.69 -2.60
C CYS A 193 -5.27 -18.13 -3.68
N PRO A 194 -5.71 -18.59 -4.86
CA PRO A 194 -4.80 -19.04 -5.92
C PRO A 194 -3.83 -17.95 -6.37
N ASN A 195 -4.30 -16.70 -6.42
CA ASN A 195 -3.51 -15.53 -6.84
C ASN A 195 -3.20 -14.63 -5.64
N SER A 196 -2.50 -15.18 -4.64
CA SER A 196 -2.09 -14.43 -3.44
C SER A 196 -1.08 -13.34 -3.80
N VAL A 197 -1.43 -12.08 -3.51
CA VAL A 197 -0.55 -10.92 -3.65
C VAL A 197 0.10 -10.60 -2.30
N LEU A 198 1.41 -10.34 -2.33
CA LEU A 198 2.17 -9.84 -1.20
C LEU A 198 2.28 -8.31 -1.31
N VAL A 199 1.90 -7.58 -0.27
CA VAL A 199 2.15 -6.13 -0.20
C VAL A 199 3.11 -5.82 0.94
N ILE A 200 4.23 -5.20 0.60
CA ILE A 200 5.20 -4.68 1.56
C ILE A 200 4.82 -3.23 1.85
N ILE A 201 4.59 -2.94 3.13
CA ILE A 201 4.21 -1.60 3.59
C ILE A 201 5.29 -1.09 4.53
N ASP A 202 5.88 0.05 4.20
CA ASP A 202 6.81 0.74 5.09
C ASP A 202 6.05 1.59 6.11
N VAL A 203 6.27 1.28 7.39
CA VAL A 203 5.64 1.99 8.52
C VAL A 203 6.40 3.29 8.86
N LYS A 204 7.67 3.41 8.44
CA LYS A 204 8.50 4.57 8.72
C LYS A 204 8.90 5.20 7.38
N PRO A 205 8.08 6.09 6.80
CA PRO A 205 8.37 6.67 5.50
C PRO A 205 9.66 7.51 5.58
N LYS A 206 10.77 6.95 5.09
CA LYS A 206 12.07 7.61 5.00
C LYS A 206 12.29 8.22 3.61
N ASP A 207 11.66 7.63 2.60
CA ASP A 207 11.96 7.89 1.19
C ASP A 207 10.84 8.64 0.45
N LEU A 208 11.25 9.33 -0.61
CA LEU A 208 10.38 10.03 -1.54
C LEU A 208 9.80 9.02 -2.53
N GLY A 209 8.71 8.35 -2.14
CA GLY A 209 8.05 7.34 -2.97
C GLY A 209 6.70 6.91 -2.41
N LEU A 210 6.03 6.02 -3.15
CA LEU A 210 4.87 5.30 -2.61
C LEU A 210 5.39 4.33 -1.55
N PRO A 211 4.85 4.33 -0.31
CA PRO A 211 5.30 3.46 0.77
C PRO A 211 4.83 2.00 0.61
N THR A 212 4.28 1.66 -0.57
CA THR A 212 3.65 0.38 -0.89
C THR A 212 4.33 -0.27 -2.07
N GLU A 213 4.87 -1.46 -1.86
CA GLU A 213 5.39 -2.31 -2.93
C GLU A 213 4.52 -3.56 -3.01
N ALA A 214 4.01 -3.87 -4.20
CA ALA A 214 3.21 -5.06 -4.41
C ALA A 214 4.03 -6.10 -5.18
N TYR A 215 3.91 -7.35 -4.78
CA TYR A 215 4.62 -8.49 -5.35
C TYR A 215 3.65 -9.63 -5.61
N ILE A 216 3.82 -10.31 -6.74
CA ILE A 216 3.10 -11.52 -7.08
C ILE A 216 4.09 -12.68 -7.16
N SER A 217 3.68 -13.85 -6.68
CA SER A 217 4.51 -15.06 -6.79
C SER A 217 4.35 -15.66 -8.18
N VAL A 218 5.46 -15.67 -8.91
CA VAL A 218 5.58 -16.32 -10.21
C VAL A 218 6.56 -17.48 -10.08
N GLU A 219 6.25 -18.58 -10.75
CA GLU A 219 7.17 -19.70 -10.89
C GLU A 219 8.02 -19.44 -12.13
N GLU A 220 9.23 -18.93 -11.93
CA GLU A 220 10.17 -18.70 -13.00
C GLU A 220 10.94 -19.98 -13.29
N VAL A 221 10.84 -20.43 -14.54
CA VAL A 221 11.74 -21.45 -15.07
C VAL A 221 12.97 -20.72 -15.57
N HIS A 222 14.08 -20.86 -14.84
CA HIS A 222 15.35 -20.30 -15.27
C HIS A 222 15.86 -21.04 -16.50
N ASP A 223 16.31 -20.29 -17.51
CA ASP A 223 16.93 -20.82 -18.74
C ASP A 223 18.33 -21.43 -18.46
N ASP A 224 18.89 -21.15 -17.27
CA ASP A 224 20.19 -21.64 -16.80
C ASP A 224 20.17 -23.12 -16.34
N GLY A 225 19.05 -23.82 -16.52
CA GLY A 225 18.87 -25.24 -16.16
C GLY A 225 18.77 -25.51 -14.65
N THR A 226 18.64 -24.47 -13.83
CA THR A 226 18.33 -24.60 -12.40
C THR A 226 16.88 -25.00 -12.19
N PRO A 227 16.55 -25.73 -11.11
CA PRO A 227 15.17 -26.12 -10.83
C PRO A 227 14.27 -24.88 -10.68
N THR A 228 13.01 -25.01 -11.12
CA THR A 228 12.01 -23.95 -11.04
C THR A 228 12.00 -23.31 -9.66
N SER A 229 12.31 -22.03 -9.60
CA SER A 229 12.33 -21.26 -8.35
C SER A 229 11.12 -20.34 -8.32
N LYS A 230 10.49 -20.24 -7.15
CA LYS A 230 9.40 -19.28 -6.92
C LYS A 230 10.03 -17.93 -6.62
N THR A 231 9.83 -16.98 -7.51
CA THR A 231 10.27 -15.58 -7.35
C THR A 231 9.08 -14.68 -7.13
N PHE A 232 9.36 -13.49 -6.62
CA PHE A 232 8.37 -12.43 -6.47
C PHE A 232 8.62 -11.38 -7.55
N GLU A 233 7.65 -11.24 -8.45
CA GLU A 233 7.66 -10.19 -9.45
C GLU A 233 6.95 -8.95 -8.89
N HIS A 234 7.54 -7.77 -9.09
CA HIS A 234 6.95 -6.52 -8.64
C HIS A 234 5.79 -6.12 -9.54
N VAL A 235 4.61 -5.91 -8.95
CA VAL A 235 3.41 -5.40 -9.62
C VAL A 235 3.25 -3.92 -9.32
N THR A 236 2.84 -3.13 -10.32
CA THR A 236 2.62 -1.70 -10.12
C THR A 236 1.51 -1.46 -9.09
N SER A 237 1.86 -0.73 -8.02
CA SER A 237 0.95 -0.30 -6.96
C SER A 237 0.51 1.16 -7.17
N GLU A 238 -0.76 1.44 -6.94
CA GLU A 238 -1.30 2.79 -6.85
C GLU A 238 -2.15 2.94 -5.59
N ILE A 239 -2.19 4.15 -5.04
CA ILE A 239 -3.09 4.47 -3.92
C ILE A 239 -4.36 5.04 -4.51
N GLY A 240 -5.46 4.30 -4.39
CA GLY A 240 -6.79 4.74 -4.81
C GLY A 240 -7.67 4.92 -3.58
N ALA A 241 -8.61 5.86 -3.62
CA ALA A 241 -9.58 6.07 -2.54
C ALA A 241 -11.00 5.93 -3.09
N GLU A 242 -11.90 5.38 -2.29
CA GLU A 242 -13.34 5.44 -2.53
C GLU A 242 -13.87 6.84 -2.21
N GLU A 243 -15.00 7.26 -2.81
CA GLU A 243 -15.58 8.60 -2.64
C GLU A 243 -15.75 9.01 -1.17
N ALA A 244 -16.18 8.08 -0.30
CA ALA A 244 -16.32 8.32 1.13
C ALA A 244 -14.96 8.54 1.83
N GLU A 245 -13.94 7.79 1.45
CA GLU A 245 -12.58 7.92 1.99
C GLU A 245 -11.90 9.20 1.49
N GLU A 246 -12.11 9.57 0.22
CA GLU A 246 -11.53 10.76 -0.39
C GLU A 246 -11.95 12.02 0.38
N VAL A 247 -13.24 12.16 0.70
CA VAL A 247 -13.75 13.28 1.49
C VAL A 247 -13.14 13.29 2.89
N GLY A 248 -12.99 12.13 3.53
CA GLY A 248 -12.38 12.00 4.86
C GLY A 248 -10.90 12.40 4.86
N VAL A 249 -10.13 11.90 3.89
CA VAL A 249 -8.70 12.20 3.76
C VAL A 249 -8.48 13.66 3.36
N GLU A 250 -9.26 14.20 2.43
CA GLU A 250 -9.17 15.61 2.04
C GLU A 250 -9.46 16.52 3.24
N HIS A 251 -10.46 16.19 4.05
CA HIS A 251 -10.79 16.95 5.24
C HIS A 251 -9.63 16.99 6.25
N LEU A 252 -8.99 15.84 6.50
CA LEU A 252 -7.82 15.75 7.39
C LEU A 252 -6.60 16.51 6.83
N LEU A 253 -6.46 16.54 5.50
CA LEU A 253 -5.31 17.15 4.84
C LEU A 253 -5.49 18.64 4.54
N ARG A 254 -6.66 19.23 4.79
CA ARG A 254 -6.91 20.66 4.55
C ARG A 254 -5.94 21.58 5.29
N ASP A 255 -5.49 21.18 6.47
CA ASP A 255 -4.57 21.95 7.31
C ASP A 255 -3.09 21.75 6.93
N ILE A 256 -2.77 20.69 6.17
CA ILE A 256 -1.40 20.32 5.79
C ILE A 256 -1.11 20.71 4.33
N LYS A 257 -2.09 20.56 3.43
CA LYS A 257 -1.97 20.96 2.04
C LYS A 257 -2.23 22.46 1.93
N ASP A 258 -1.16 23.25 1.89
CA ASP A 258 -1.25 24.65 1.50
C ASP A 258 -1.72 24.74 0.03
N THR A 259 -3.04 24.77 -0.19
CA THR A 259 -3.66 25.03 -1.50
C THR A 259 -3.28 26.43 -2.05
N THR A 260 -2.57 27.23 -1.26
CA THR A 260 -2.05 28.56 -1.60
C THR A 260 -0.68 28.53 -2.29
N VAL A 261 -0.02 27.36 -2.40
CA VAL A 261 1.26 27.22 -3.10
C VAL A 261 1.04 27.52 -4.58
N GLY A 262 1.60 28.64 -5.05
CA GLY A 262 1.46 29.08 -6.44
C GLY A 262 1.93 28.03 -7.45
N THR A 263 1.41 28.11 -8.68
CA THR A 263 1.71 27.18 -9.78
C THR A 263 3.21 27.02 -10.06
N LEU A 264 4.02 28.04 -9.76
CA LEU A 264 5.48 27.98 -9.90
C LEU A 264 6.13 27.07 -8.84
N SER A 265 5.75 27.24 -7.57
CA SER A 265 6.30 26.45 -6.47
C SER A 265 5.97 24.96 -6.65
N GLN A 266 4.75 24.64 -7.09
CA GLN A 266 4.36 23.26 -7.43
C GLN A 266 5.20 22.68 -8.59
N ARG A 267 5.51 23.49 -9.62
CA ARG A 267 6.37 23.04 -10.73
C ARG A 267 7.79 22.77 -10.26
N ILE A 268 8.34 23.65 -9.43
CA ILE A 268 9.70 23.49 -8.88
C ILE A 268 9.74 22.24 -8.00
N THR A 269 8.75 22.02 -7.12
CA THR A 269 8.70 20.81 -6.32
C THR A 269 8.63 19.58 -7.23
N ASN A 270 7.76 19.54 -8.24
CA ASN A 270 7.64 18.39 -9.12
C ASN A 270 8.94 18.10 -9.88
N GLN A 271 9.66 19.14 -10.34
CA GLN A 271 10.98 18.99 -10.97
C GLN A 271 12.02 18.43 -10.00
N VAL A 272 12.08 18.97 -8.78
CA VAL A 272 13.01 18.48 -7.74
C VAL A 272 12.70 17.04 -7.36
N HIS A 273 11.42 16.67 -7.22
CA HIS A 273 11.01 15.30 -6.93
C HIS A 273 11.38 14.35 -8.08
N GLY A 274 11.15 14.76 -9.34
CA GLY A 274 11.55 13.97 -10.51
C GLY A 274 13.07 13.73 -10.58
N LEU A 275 13.87 14.78 -10.33
CA LEU A 275 15.33 14.67 -10.28
C LEU A 275 15.82 13.77 -9.14
N LYS A 276 15.23 13.91 -7.94
CA LYS A 276 15.56 13.04 -6.80
C LYS A 276 15.18 11.58 -7.07
N GLY A 277 14.02 11.34 -7.67
CA GLY A 277 13.59 10.00 -8.08
C GLY A 277 14.56 9.37 -9.07
N LEU A 278 14.98 10.11 -10.10
CA LEU A 278 15.97 9.65 -11.07
C LEU A 278 17.32 9.34 -10.41
N ASN A 279 17.79 10.20 -9.51
CA ASN A 279 19.03 9.97 -8.78
C ASN A 279 18.95 8.70 -7.92
N SER A 280 17.83 8.47 -7.23
CA SER A 280 17.61 7.23 -6.46
C SER A 280 17.70 6.00 -7.36
N LYS A 281 17.01 6.00 -8.51
CA LYS A 281 17.04 4.87 -9.45
C LYS A 281 18.43 4.63 -10.05
N LEU A 282 19.19 5.68 -10.34
CA LEU A 282 20.59 5.55 -10.79
C LEU A 282 21.50 4.97 -9.70
N LEU A 283 21.28 5.35 -8.44
CA LEU A 283 22.00 4.75 -7.30
C LEU A 283 21.64 3.27 -7.12
N ASP A 284 20.38 2.89 -7.33
CA ASP A 284 19.94 1.50 -7.28
C ASP A 284 20.62 0.65 -8.38
N ILE A 285 20.64 1.16 -9.62
CA ILE A 285 21.33 0.50 -10.76
C ILE A 285 22.82 0.34 -10.46
N ARG A 286 23.47 1.42 -9.99
CA ARG A 286 24.89 1.36 -9.57
C ARG A 286 25.09 0.30 -8.48
N GLY A 287 24.22 0.29 -7.46
CA GLY A 287 24.30 -0.65 -6.35
C GLY A 287 24.13 -2.10 -6.78
N TYR A 288 23.32 -2.37 -7.80
CA TYR A 288 23.22 -3.70 -8.42
C TYR A 288 24.50 -4.07 -9.15
N LEU A 289 25.00 -3.21 -10.04
CA LEU A 289 26.22 -3.45 -10.82
C LEU A 289 27.45 -3.64 -9.93
N GLU A 290 27.55 -2.91 -8.81
CA GLU A 290 28.63 -3.08 -7.83
C GLU A 290 28.58 -4.44 -7.12
N LYS A 291 27.37 -4.94 -6.80
CA LYS A 291 27.20 -6.29 -6.23
C LYS A 291 27.52 -7.40 -7.22
N VAL A 292 27.23 -7.18 -8.50
CA VAL A 292 27.58 -8.11 -9.58
C VAL A 292 29.10 -8.10 -9.83
N ALA A 293 29.72 -6.93 -9.88
CA ALA A 293 31.17 -6.79 -10.05
C ALA A 293 31.97 -7.41 -8.89
N THR A 294 31.43 -7.35 -7.66
CA THR A 294 32.01 -8.00 -6.49
C THR A 294 31.68 -9.50 -6.37
N GLY A 295 30.91 -10.07 -7.31
CA GLY A 295 30.56 -11.48 -7.36
C GLY A 295 29.60 -11.96 -6.27
N LYS A 296 28.92 -11.05 -5.55
CA LYS A 296 28.01 -11.41 -4.45
C LYS A 296 26.65 -11.90 -4.94
N LEU A 297 26.23 -11.49 -6.14
CA LEU A 297 24.97 -11.87 -6.77
C LEU A 297 25.26 -12.48 -8.14
N PRO A 298 24.51 -13.52 -8.56
CA PRO A 298 24.60 -14.03 -9.92
C PRO A 298 24.18 -12.97 -10.93
N ILE A 299 24.80 -13.01 -12.10
CA ILE A 299 24.49 -12.11 -13.21
C ILE A 299 23.11 -12.48 -13.76
N SER A 300 22.16 -11.54 -13.72
CA SER A 300 20.89 -11.69 -14.44
C SER A 300 21.04 -11.08 -15.83
N HIS A 301 21.06 -11.94 -16.85
CA HIS A 301 21.19 -11.50 -18.25
C HIS A 301 20.02 -10.61 -18.67
N GLN A 302 18.80 -10.89 -18.19
CA GLN A 302 17.60 -10.11 -18.51
C GLN A 302 17.73 -8.64 -18.12
N ILE A 303 18.24 -8.36 -16.92
CA ILE A 303 18.42 -6.99 -16.42
C ILE A 303 19.50 -6.27 -17.24
N ILE A 304 20.57 -6.97 -17.61
CA ILE A 304 21.66 -6.40 -18.42
C ILE A 304 21.16 -6.03 -19.82
N TYR A 305 20.36 -6.88 -20.46
CA TYR A 305 19.77 -6.56 -21.76
C TYR A 305 18.88 -5.31 -21.69
N GLN A 306 18.03 -5.21 -20.66
CA GLN A 306 17.21 -4.01 -20.46
C GLN A 306 18.07 -2.75 -20.23
N LEU A 307 19.14 -2.85 -19.45
CA LEU A 307 20.07 -1.74 -19.25
C LEU A 307 20.76 -1.34 -20.56
N GLN A 308 21.17 -2.30 -21.37
CA GLN A 308 21.76 -2.05 -22.68
C GLN A 308 20.77 -1.36 -23.62
N ASP A 309 19.51 -1.80 -23.64
CA ASP A 309 18.46 -1.15 -24.42
C ASP A 309 18.24 0.30 -23.96
N VAL A 310 18.26 0.56 -22.65
CA VAL A 310 18.18 1.93 -22.12
C VAL A 310 19.33 2.81 -22.65
N PHE A 311 20.55 2.28 -22.72
CA PHE A 311 21.68 3.02 -23.28
C PHE A 311 21.58 3.20 -24.80
N ASN A 312 21.09 2.19 -25.52
CA ASN A 312 20.90 2.25 -26.97
C ASN A 312 19.78 3.21 -27.38
N LEU A 313 18.75 3.36 -26.53
CA LEU A 313 17.62 4.25 -26.74
C LEU A 313 17.86 5.68 -26.25
N LEU A 314 19.06 5.99 -25.74
CA LEU A 314 19.39 7.37 -25.37
C LEU A 314 19.27 8.26 -26.61
N PRO A 315 18.45 9.32 -26.56
CA PRO A 315 18.24 10.17 -27.72
C PRO A 315 19.52 10.92 -28.09
N ASP A 316 19.91 10.84 -29.35
CA ASP A 316 21.03 11.62 -29.86
C ASP A 316 20.64 13.10 -29.95
N VAL A 317 21.24 13.90 -29.07
CA VAL A 317 20.97 15.34 -28.91
C VAL A 317 21.58 16.15 -30.08
N SER A 318 22.46 15.55 -30.88
CA SER A 318 23.14 16.23 -32.00
C SER A 318 22.31 16.30 -33.28
N LEU A 319 21.18 15.60 -33.34
CA LEU A 319 20.30 15.57 -34.51
C LEU A 319 19.70 16.95 -34.81
N GLN A 320 19.91 17.43 -36.04
CA GLN A 320 19.40 18.72 -36.51
C GLN A 320 17.88 18.83 -36.43
N GLU A 321 17.17 17.72 -36.56
CA GLU A 321 15.72 17.65 -36.46
C GLU A 321 15.23 17.88 -35.03
N PHE A 322 15.96 17.36 -34.03
CA PHE A 322 15.71 17.63 -32.62
C PHE A 322 15.95 19.11 -32.29
N VAL A 323 17.02 19.70 -32.80
CA VAL A 323 17.32 21.13 -32.63
C VAL A 323 16.22 22.01 -33.24
N LYS A 324 15.77 21.71 -34.46
CA LYS A 324 14.63 22.40 -35.10
C LYS A 324 13.33 22.23 -34.30
N ALA A 325 13.03 21.03 -33.84
CA ALA A 325 11.86 20.75 -33.01
C ALA A 325 11.92 21.51 -31.67
N PHE A 326 13.10 21.61 -31.05
CA PHE A 326 13.33 22.40 -29.84
C PHE A 326 13.08 23.90 -30.09
N TYR A 327 13.59 24.45 -31.20
CA TYR A 327 13.29 25.84 -31.57
C TYR A 327 11.79 26.07 -31.81
N LEU A 328 11.11 25.17 -32.53
CA LEU A 328 9.66 25.24 -32.71
C LEU A 328 8.91 25.17 -31.37
N ASN A 329 9.28 24.25 -30.48
CA ASN A 329 8.68 24.14 -29.15
C ASN A 329 9.03 25.29 -28.21
N SER A 330 10.16 25.96 -28.38
CA SER A 330 10.50 27.17 -27.62
C SER A 330 9.75 28.41 -28.14
N SER A 331 9.44 28.44 -29.45
CA SER A 331 8.64 29.48 -30.09
C SER A 331 7.13 29.33 -29.82
N GLY A 332 6.62 28.10 -29.69
CA GLY A 332 5.21 27.81 -29.44
C GLY A 332 4.62 28.51 -28.20
N PRO A 333 5.29 28.49 -27.03
CA PRO A 333 4.87 29.18 -25.81
C PRO A 333 4.89 30.71 -25.90
N TRP A 334 5.64 31.32 -26.83
CA TRP A 334 5.66 32.78 -26.96
C TRP A 334 4.30 33.33 -27.39
N SER A 335 3.54 32.61 -28.22
CA SER A 335 2.21 33.04 -28.67
C SER A 335 1.17 33.06 -27.53
N PRO A 336 1.04 32.03 -26.68
CA PRO A 336 0.27 32.08 -25.43
C PRO A 336 0.78 33.14 -24.43
N CYS A 337 2.10 33.33 -24.31
CA CYS A 337 2.67 34.32 -23.40
C CYS A 337 2.36 35.77 -23.83
N THR A 338 2.40 36.06 -25.13
CA THR A 338 2.07 37.38 -25.69
C THR A 338 0.57 37.66 -25.66
N THR A 339 -0.27 36.66 -25.96
CA THR A 339 -1.73 36.80 -25.83
C THR A 339 -2.17 36.97 -24.38
N SER A 340 -1.56 36.24 -23.44
CA SER A 340 -1.84 36.38 -22.00
C SER A 340 -1.34 37.69 -21.40
N SER A 341 -0.21 38.23 -21.86
CA SER A 341 0.25 39.57 -21.45
C SER A 341 -0.66 40.67 -22.03
N THR A 342 -1.09 40.53 -23.28
CA THR A 342 -2.02 41.45 -23.96
C THR A 342 -3.39 41.49 -23.28
N THR A 343 -3.89 40.36 -22.75
CA THR A 343 -5.15 40.32 -21.98
C THR A 343 -5.00 40.81 -20.53
N ARG A 344 -3.82 40.65 -19.91
CA ARG A 344 -3.54 41.18 -18.55
C ARG A 344 -3.44 42.71 -18.50
N LEU A 345 -3.00 43.37 -19.57
CA LEU A 345 -2.88 44.82 -19.66
C LEU A 345 -4.24 45.57 -19.48
N PRO A 346 -5.29 45.29 -20.28
CA PRO A 346 -6.58 45.97 -20.15
C PRO A 346 -7.30 45.59 -18.84
N THR A 347 -7.22 44.34 -18.40
CA THR A 347 -7.79 43.91 -17.11
C THR A 347 -7.09 44.61 -15.93
N GLY A 348 -5.77 44.77 -15.98
CA GLY A 348 -4.98 45.55 -15.04
C GLY A 348 -5.35 47.04 -15.04
N MET A 349 -5.50 47.65 -16.23
CA MET A 349 -5.97 49.03 -16.37
C MET A 349 -7.37 49.23 -15.80
N GLN A 350 -8.29 48.29 -16.03
CA GLN A 350 -9.67 48.37 -15.53
C GLN A 350 -9.71 48.21 -14.01
N ARG A 351 -8.90 47.31 -13.43
CA ARG A 351 -8.69 47.21 -11.98
C ARG A 351 -8.12 48.52 -11.40
N ARG A 352 -7.12 49.14 -12.04
CA ARG A 352 -6.55 50.44 -11.64
C ARG A 352 -7.60 51.56 -11.69
N LYS A 353 -8.39 51.65 -12.76
CA LYS A 353 -9.49 52.64 -12.90
C LYS A 353 -10.54 52.46 -11.81
N LYS A 354 -11.00 51.22 -11.56
CA LYS A 354 -11.94 50.90 -10.45
C LYS A 354 -11.35 51.29 -9.10
N GLY A 355 -10.06 51.00 -8.84
CA GLY A 355 -9.36 51.38 -7.61
C GLY A 355 -9.28 52.89 -7.40
N ARG A 356 -8.94 53.67 -8.44
CA ARG A 356 -8.93 55.14 -8.40
C ARG A 356 -10.32 55.72 -8.11
N ARG A 357 -11.38 55.20 -8.77
CA ARG A 357 -12.77 55.59 -8.49
C ARG A 357 -13.16 55.34 -7.03
N LYS A 358 -12.83 54.16 -6.48
CA LYS A 358 -13.11 53.80 -5.07
C LYS A 358 -12.35 54.69 -4.07
N LYS A 359 -11.09 55.06 -4.36
CA LYS A 359 -10.31 56.02 -3.54
C LYS A 359 -10.92 57.43 -3.58
N ARG A 360 -11.36 57.90 -4.75
CA ARG A 360 -12.00 59.21 -4.93
C ARG A 360 -13.32 59.28 -4.15
N ALA A 361 -14.16 58.24 -4.24
CA ALA A 361 -15.40 58.12 -3.46
C ALA A 361 -15.15 58.12 -1.94
N LYS A 362 -14.13 57.40 -1.46
CA LYS A 362 -13.75 57.43 -0.03
C LYS A 362 -13.26 58.82 0.44
N ARG A 363 -12.50 59.55 -0.39
CA ARG A 363 -12.07 60.93 -0.06
C ARG A 363 -13.27 61.88 0.04
N ILE A 364 -14.20 61.80 -0.92
CA ILE A 364 -15.44 62.58 -0.90
C ILE A 364 -16.28 62.25 0.35
N GLY A 365 -16.45 60.97 0.67
CA GLY A 365 -17.16 60.53 1.89
C GLY A 365 -16.51 60.96 3.22
N LYS A 366 -15.17 61.03 3.28
CA LYS A 366 -14.45 61.58 4.45
C LYS A 366 -14.62 63.09 4.58
N MET A 367 -14.64 63.81 3.46
CA MET A 367 -14.81 65.25 3.42
C MET A 367 -16.24 65.67 3.81
N THR A 368 -17.26 64.93 3.37
CA THR A 368 -18.65 65.14 3.79
C THR A 368 -18.86 64.78 5.27
N LYS A 369 -18.26 63.70 5.79
CA LYS A 369 -18.27 63.39 7.23
C LYS A 369 -17.55 64.46 8.07
N ARG A 370 -16.41 65.00 7.61
CA ARG A 370 -15.72 66.12 8.27
C ARG A 370 -16.59 67.37 8.29
N LYS A 371 -17.22 67.74 7.16
CA LYS A 371 -18.19 68.87 7.10
C LYS A 371 -19.40 68.68 8.03
N ARG A 372 -19.93 67.47 8.18
CA ARG A 372 -21.00 67.17 9.17
C ARG A 372 -20.50 67.27 10.61
N LYS A 373 -19.26 66.87 10.90
CA LYS A 373 -18.67 66.98 12.25
C LYS A 373 -18.36 68.43 12.64
N THR A 374 -17.89 69.27 11.72
CA THR A 374 -17.69 70.70 12.00
C THR A 374 -19.02 71.42 12.18
N ARG A 375 -20.05 71.11 11.37
CA ARG A 375 -21.40 71.66 11.59
C ARG A 375 -22.00 71.28 12.95
N LYS A 376 -21.77 70.06 13.45
CA LYS A 376 -22.23 69.61 14.77
C LYS A 376 -21.43 70.16 15.97
N ARG A 377 -20.29 70.84 15.74
CA ARG A 377 -19.47 71.46 16.80
C ARG A 377 -19.74 72.96 16.97
N VAL A 378 -20.50 73.55 16.03
CA VAL A 378 -20.83 74.98 15.99
C VAL A 378 -22.28 75.24 16.43
N THR A 379 -23.03 74.17 16.67
CA THR A 379 -24.32 74.13 17.38
C THR A 379 -24.08 73.46 18.72
#